data_AF-A0A3N0Y7A1-F1
#
_entry.id   AF-A0A3N0Y7A1-F1
#
_cell.length_a   1.000
_cell.length_b   1.000
_cell.length_c   1.000
_cell.angle_alpha   90.00
_cell.angle_beta   90.00
_cell.angle_gamma   90.00
#
_symmetry.space_group_name_H-M   'P 1'
#
loop_
_entity.id
_entity.type
_entity.pdbx_description
1 polymer ?
#
loop_
_entity_poly.entity_id
_entity_poly.type
_entity_poly.pdbx_seq_one_letter_code
_entity_poly.pdbx_strand_id
1 'polypeptide(L)'
;MGMTTHTAVLARRAYKQTCFYSCTQTFSSISCVFATLLFRNLQWLDRVSPSTPLHGRDQPLSASPQIGEKKLLNAISGLSRQLTQFAADVNEQFTLVNSRLLSIEDRLAAMESITVWKILTLRREDGCTILKLRKQYAVFTTLRQIVGATNRSKAACKTYYETVCRSFRYKHPDLASQAEAVKRSARSRARRKRLLEARQSVLAEDEVGLWKCATIDLMSDEEDGIVGGVSGWIVQPPSFRSQELTELCATLQSRLEAIPKYRATHHRRLQNGLNSDRMPLVTYSSEAENRDFMVL
;
A
#
# COMPACT_ATOMS: atom_id res chain seq x y z
N MET A 1 -9.80 -52.09 30.03
CA MET A 1 -9.57 -52.39 28.61
C MET A 1 -8.97 -51.17 27.94
N GLY A 2 -7.65 -51.20 27.70
CA GLY A 2 -6.88 -50.05 27.24
C GLY A 2 -7.02 -49.86 25.73
N MET A 3 -7.56 -48.70 25.33
CA MET A 3 -7.24 -48.17 24.01
C MET A 3 -5.78 -47.72 24.05
N THR A 4 -4.94 -48.47 23.36
CA THR A 4 -3.51 -48.24 23.24
C THR A 4 -3.25 -46.85 22.67
N THR A 5 -2.21 -46.19 23.19
CA THR A 5 -1.76 -44.83 22.83
C THR A 5 -1.59 -44.62 21.31
N HIS A 6 -1.44 -45.70 20.55
CA HIS A 6 -1.34 -45.70 19.10
C HIS A 6 -2.65 -45.25 18.39
N THR A 7 -3.82 -45.63 18.92
CA THR A 7 -5.13 -45.27 18.33
C THR A 7 -5.45 -43.79 18.52
N ALA A 8 -5.01 -43.20 19.64
CA ALA A 8 -5.18 -41.77 19.94
C ALA A 8 -4.27 -40.88 19.07
N VAL A 9 -3.07 -41.36 18.72
CA VAL A 9 -2.15 -40.65 17.82
C VAL A 9 -2.67 -40.69 16.38
N LEU A 10 -3.20 -41.83 15.93
CA LEU A 10 -3.80 -41.97 14.60
C LEU A 10 -5.08 -41.12 14.46
N ALA A 11 -5.94 -41.06 15.49
CA ALA A 11 -7.11 -40.19 15.50
C ALA A 11 -6.75 -38.69 15.47
N ARG A 12 -5.68 -38.28 16.17
CA ARG A 12 -5.18 -36.88 16.11
C ARG A 12 -4.56 -36.54 14.76
N ARG A 13 -3.90 -37.50 14.09
CA ARG A 13 -3.35 -37.32 12.74
C ARG A 13 -4.45 -37.23 11.70
N ALA A 14 -5.45 -38.12 11.78
CA ALA A 14 -6.64 -38.09 10.93
C ALA A 14 -7.41 -36.77 11.06
N TYR A 15 -7.66 -36.28 12.29
CA TYR A 15 -8.37 -35.01 12.55
C TYR A 15 -7.59 -33.79 12.04
N LYS A 16 -6.27 -33.75 12.23
CA LYS A 16 -5.42 -32.68 11.65
C LYS A 16 -5.46 -32.69 10.12
N GLN A 17 -5.51 -33.86 9.51
CA GLN A 17 -5.51 -34.01 8.06
C GLN A 17 -6.88 -33.65 7.45
N THR A 18 -8.00 -33.96 8.11
CA THR A 18 -9.35 -33.52 7.66
C THR A 18 -9.56 -32.02 7.85
N CYS A 19 -9.08 -31.44 8.95
CA CYS A 19 -9.13 -29.99 9.17
C CYS A 19 -8.23 -29.22 8.19
N PHE A 20 -7.06 -29.78 7.84
CA PHE A 20 -6.18 -29.16 6.84
C PHE A 20 -6.80 -29.24 5.44
N TYR A 21 -7.37 -30.39 5.05
CA TYR A 21 -8.06 -30.55 3.75
C TYR A 21 -9.28 -29.63 3.61
N SER A 22 -10.15 -29.55 4.62
CA SER A 22 -11.32 -28.65 4.58
C SER A 22 -10.93 -27.16 4.60
N CYS A 23 -9.82 -26.81 5.27
CA CYS A 23 -9.27 -25.45 5.26
C CYS A 23 -8.68 -25.11 3.89
N THR A 24 -7.90 -26.01 3.27
CA THR A 24 -7.36 -25.78 1.93
C THR A 24 -8.45 -25.75 0.85
N GLN A 25 -9.53 -26.52 1.01
CA GLN A 25 -10.62 -26.59 0.04
C GLN A 25 -11.54 -25.35 0.10
N THR A 26 -11.74 -24.77 1.29
CA THR A 26 -12.45 -23.48 1.45
C THR A 26 -11.58 -22.27 1.08
N PHE A 27 -10.27 -22.31 1.34
CA PHE A 27 -9.32 -21.32 0.81
C PHE A 27 -9.26 -21.38 -0.72
N SER A 28 -9.27 -22.57 -1.32
CA SER A 28 -9.34 -22.73 -2.77
C SER A 28 -10.66 -22.19 -3.32
N SER A 29 -11.82 -22.44 -2.69
CA SER A 29 -13.10 -21.98 -3.24
C SER A 29 -13.31 -20.47 -3.11
N ILE A 30 -12.92 -19.84 -1.99
CA ILE A 30 -13.03 -18.39 -1.80
C ILE A 30 -12.01 -17.65 -2.66
N SER A 31 -10.77 -18.18 -2.76
CA SER A 31 -9.75 -17.62 -3.66
C SER A 31 -10.16 -17.80 -5.12
N CYS A 32 -10.79 -18.92 -5.50
CA CYS A 32 -11.37 -19.11 -6.83
C CYS A 32 -12.52 -18.14 -7.11
N VAL A 33 -13.48 -17.92 -6.19
CA VAL A 33 -14.60 -16.99 -6.42
C VAL A 33 -14.09 -15.54 -6.55
N PHE A 34 -13.14 -15.13 -5.73
CA PHE A 34 -12.52 -13.81 -5.84
C PHE A 34 -11.64 -13.68 -7.09
N ALA A 35 -10.86 -14.71 -7.45
CA ALA A 35 -10.10 -14.74 -8.68
C ALA A 35 -11.01 -14.70 -9.91
N THR A 36 -12.17 -15.36 -9.88
CA THR A 36 -13.16 -15.35 -10.98
C THR A 36 -13.81 -13.98 -11.11
N LEU A 37 -14.16 -13.32 -9.99
CA LEU A 37 -14.70 -11.95 -10.00
C LEU A 37 -13.64 -10.91 -10.44
N LEU A 38 -12.37 -11.09 -10.06
CA LEU A 38 -11.25 -10.26 -10.52
C LEU A 38 -10.93 -10.51 -12.01
N PHE A 39 -10.88 -11.77 -12.47
CA PHE A 39 -10.67 -12.11 -13.87
C PHE A 39 -11.79 -11.58 -14.77
N ARG A 40 -13.05 -11.64 -14.30
CA ARG A 40 -14.19 -11.12 -15.05
C ARG A 40 -14.17 -9.60 -15.16
N ASN A 41 -13.66 -8.90 -14.14
CA ASN A 41 -13.42 -7.44 -14.19
C ASN A 41 -12.21 -7.07 -15.06
N LEU A 42 -11.13 -7.87 -15.05
CA LEU A 42 -9.94 -7.66 -15.88
C LEU A 42 -10.22 -7.94 -17.38
N GLN A 43 -10.95 -9.00 -17.70
CA GLN A 43 -11.40 -9.28 -19.08
C GLN A 43 -12.34 -8.20 -19.64
N TRP A 44 -13.08 -7.51 -18.77
CA TRP A 44 -13.92 -6.39 -19.18
C TRP A 44 -13.08 -5.14 -19.49
N LEU A 45 -12.06 -4.83 -18.69
CA LEU A 45 -11.10 -3.75 -18.95
C LEU A 45 -10.33 -3.95 -20.28
N ASP A 46 -9.99 -5.19 -20.62
CA ASP A 46 -9.33 -5.52 -21.90
C ASP A 46 -10.28 -5.36 -23.11
N ARG A 47 -11.59 -5.62 -22.93
CA ARG A 47 -12.62 -5.39 -23.95
C ARG A 47 -13.02 -3.92 -24.15
N VAL A 48 -12.73 -3.06 -23.18
CA VAL A 48 -13.09 -1.63 -23.22
C VAL A 48 -11.92 -0.77 -23.74
N SER A 49 -10.77 -1.36 -24.07
CA SER A 49 -9.75 -0.67 -24.87
C SER A 49 -10.26 -0.45 -26.30
N PRO A 50 -10.51 0.80 -26.75
CA PRO A 50 -10.81 1.04 -28.15
C PRO A 50 -9.52 0.82 -28.91
N SER A 51 -9.45 -0.26 -29.68
CA SER A 51 -8.38 -0.46 -30.66
C SER A 51 -8.36 0.77 -31.57
N THR A 52 -7.28 1.54 -31.52
CA THR A 52 -7.08 2.70 -32.37
C THR A 52 -6.93 2.20 -33.80
N PRO A 53 -7.83 2.55 -34.75
CA PRO A 53 -7.61 2.18 -36.15
C PRO A 53 -6.53 3.10 -36.71
N LEU A 54 -5.42 2.51 -37.13
CA LEU A 54 -4.38 3.21 -37.88
C LEU A 54 -4.96 3.73 -39.20
N HIS A 55 -4.70 5.00 -39.45
CA HIS A 55 -5.15 5.79 -40.58
C HIS A 55 -4.55 5.30 -41.91
N GLY A 56 -5.37 5.26 -42.96
CA GLY A 56 -4.97 4.90 -44.32
C GLY A 56 -5.87 5.49 -45.40
N ARG A 57 -5.57 6.75 -45.77
CA ARG A 57 -5.48 7.29 -47.15
C ARG A 57 -6.75 7.60 -47.98
N ASP A 58 -6.93 8.91 -48.20
CA ASP A 58 -7.37 9.68 -49.39
C ASP A 58 -8.71 9.37 -50.11
N GLN A 59 -9.75 10.19 -49.87
CA GLN A 59 -10.75 10.56 -50.91
C GLN A 59 -11.52 11.86 -50.55
N PRO A 60 -11.89 12.73 -51.51
CA PRO A 60 -12.14 14.15 -51.24
C PRO A 60 -13.57 14.48 -50.79
N LEU A 61 -13.65 15.62 -50.10
CA LEU A 61 -14.83 16.29 -49.53
C LEU A 61 -15.94 16.54 -50.56
N SER A 62 -17.11 15.93 -50.34
CA SER A 62 -18.42 16.51 -50.71
C SER A 62 -19.57 15.68 -50.13
N ALA A 63 -19.97 15.98 -48.89
CA ALA A 63 -21.34 15.87 -48.36
C ALA A 63 -21.32 16.17 -46.85
N SER A 64 -22.12 17.14 -46.41
CA SER A 64 -22.28 17.54 -45.00
C SER A 64 -22.75 16.36 -44.13
N PRO A 65 -21.99 15.93 -43.09
CA PRO A 65 -22.35 14.76 -42.28
C PRO A 65 -22.97 15.13 -40.92
N GLN A 66 -23.90 16.10 -40.86
CA GLN A 66 -24.56 16.46 -39.59
C GLN A 66 -25.36 15.30 -38.95
N ILE A 67 -25.73 14.28 -39.73
CA ILE A 67 -26.44 13.09 -39.24
C ILE A 67 -25.48 12.12 -38.52
N GLY A 68 -24.21 12.06 -38.95
CA GLY A 68 -23.19 11.19 -38.35
C GLY A 68 -22.73 11.68 -36.98
N GLU A 69 -22.51 12.99 -36.85
CA GLU A 69 -22.09 13.62 -35.60
C GLU A 69 -23.16 13.54 -34.51
N LYS A 70 -24.44 13.76 -34.86
CA LYS A 70 -25.55 13.61 -33.90
C LYS A 70 -25.70 12.17 -33.42
N LYS A 71 -25.53 11.18 -34.30
CA LYS A 71 -25.53 9.76 -33.92
C LYS A 71 -24.35 9.42 -33.01
N LEU A 72 -23.16 9.96 -33.30
CA LEU A 72 -21.97 9.78 -32.48
C LEU A 72 -22.13 10.39 -31.09
N LEU A 73 -22.60 11.64 -30.99
CA LEU A 73 -22.84 12.32 -29.71
C LEU A 73 -23.91 11.62 -28.87
N ASN A 74 -24.97 11.10 -29.52
CA ASN A 74 -25.99 10.30 -28.82
C ASN A 74 -25.42 8.97 -28.32
N ALA A 75 -24.55 8.31 -29.09
CA ALA A 75 -23.87 7.09 -28.65
C ALA A 75 -22.91 7.37 -27.48
N ILE A 76 -22.11 8.43 -27.55
CA ILE A 76 -21.22 8.86 -26.46
C ILE A 76 -22.02 9.20 -25.20
N SER A 77 -23.14 9.93 -25.33
CA SER A 77 -24.01 10.27 -24.20
C SER A 77 -24.65 9.02 -23.59
N GLY A 78 -25.09 8.07 -24.41
CA GLY A 78 -25.63 6.78 -23.96
C GLY A 78 -24.60 5.96 -23.18
N LEU A 79 -23.36 5.86 -23.69
CA LEU A 79 -22.25 5.19 -23.02
C LEU A 79 -21.87 5.90 -21.71
N SER A 80 -21.82 7.22 -21.71
CA SER A 80 -21.55 8.00 -20.48
C SER A 80 -22.59 7.71 -19.41
N ARG A 81 -23.88 7.64 -19.77
CA ARG A 81 -24.95 7.33 -18.81
C ARG A 81 -24.85 5.91 -18.29
N GLN A 82 -24.52 4.95 -19.15
CA GLN A 82 -24.28 3.56 -18.73
C GLN A 82 -23.10 3.44 -17.77
N LEU A 83 -22.01 4.17 -18.02
CA LEU A 83 -20.83 4.18 -17.16
C LEU A 83 -21.15 4.78 -15.78
N THR A 84 -21.91 5.88 -15.74
CA THR A 84 -22.36 6.49 -14.48
C THR A 84 -23.27 5.56 -13.69
N GLN A 85 -24.22 4.90 -14.35
CA GLN A 85 -25.11 3.93 -13.69
C GLN A 85 -24.31 2.75 -13.13
N PHE A 86 -23.39 2.19 -13.93
CA PHE A 86 -22.54 1.09 -13.49
C PHE A 86 -21.68 1.48 -12.28
N ALA A 87 -21.11 2.69 -12.29
CA ALA A 87 -20.33 3.20 -11.16
C ALA A 87 -21.19 3.31 -9.88
N ALA A 88 -22.42 3.78 -10.00
CA ALA A 88 -23.36 3.89 -8.88
C ALA A 88 -23.71 2.49 -8.32
N ASP A 89 -24.08 1.55 -9.19
CA ASP A 89 -24.45 0.18 -8.81
C ASP A 89 -23.29 -0.53 -8.09
N VAL A 90 -22.06 -0.40 -8.61
CA VAL A 90 -20.85 -0.98 -7.99
C VAL A 90 -20.58 -0.33 -6.64
N ASN A 91 -20.74 0.99 -6.52
CA ASN A 91 -20.53 1.69 -5.26
C ASN A 91 -21.55 1.29 -4.18
N GLU A 92 -22.82 1.11 -4.56
CA GLU A 92 -23.87 0.63 -3.66
C GLU A 92 -23.58 -0.80 -3.17
N GLN A 93 -23.23 -1.71 -4.09
CA GLN A 93 -22.82 -3.07 -3.75
C GLN A 93 -21.61 -3.08 -2.80
N PHE A 94 -20.60 -2.25 -3.06
CA PHE A 94 -19.43 -2.15 -2.20
C PHE A 94 -19.78 -1.62 -0.80
N THR A 95 -20.67 -0.62 -0.73
CA THR A 95 -21.18 -0.06 0.52
C THR A 95 -21.92 -1.11 1.34
N LEU A 96 -22.77 -1.92 0.69
CA LEU A 96 -23.47 -3.04 1.32
C LEU A 96 -22.50 -4.11 1.85
N VAL A 97 -21.46 -4.46 1.08
CA VAL A 97 -20.46 -5.43 1.54
C VAL A 97 -19.65 -4.87 2.72
N ASN A 98 -19.35 -3.56 2.74
CA ASN A 98 -18.65 -2.92 3.85
C ASN A 98 -19.49 -2.90 5.11
N SER A 99 -20.77 -2.52 5.03
CA SER A 99 -21.66 -2.51 6.21
C SER A 99 -21.84 -3.90 6.80
N ARG A 100 -21.99 -4.93 5.96
CA ARG A 100 -22.04 -6.33 6.42
C ARG A 100 -20.75 -6.76 7.10
N LEU A 101 -19.61 -6.33 6.61
CA LEU A 101 -18.32 -6.68 7.19
C LEU A 101 -18.08 -6.00 8.53
N LEU A 102 -18.42 -4.71 8.66
CA LEU A 102 -18.40 -3.99 9.94
C LEU A 102 -19.32 -4.66 10.97
N SER A 103 -20.55 -5.01 10.58
CA SER A 103 -21.47 -5.75 11.45
C SER A 103 -20.90 -7.11 11.89
N ILE A 104 -20.16 -7.81 11.02
CA ILE A 104 -19.47 -9.05 11.40
C ILE A 104 -18.34 -8.77 12.39
N GLU A 105 -17.55 -7.71 12.19
CA GLU A 105 -16.49 -7.29 13.12
C GLU A 105 -17.05 -6.97 14.50
N ASP A 106 -18.15 -6.23 14.59
CA ASP A 106 -18.81 -5.89 15.85
C ASP A 106 -19.35 -7.14 16.57
N ARG A 107 -20.00 -8.03 15.83
CA ARG A 107 -20.48 -9.31 16.36
C ARG A 107 -19.32 -10.19 16.82
N LEU A 108 -18.19 -10.16 16.11
CA LEU A 108 -16.99 -10.87 16.52
C LEU A 108 -16.43 -10.27 17.83
N ALA A 109 -16.32 -8.95 17.95
CA ALA A 109 -15.86 -8.29 19.18
C ALA A 109 -16.76 -8.60 20.39
N ALA A 110 -18.08 -8.59 20.20
CA ALA A 110 -19.04 -8.96 21.24
C ALA A 110 -18.88 -10.44 21.67
N MET A 111 -18.70 -11.36 20.74
CA MET A 111 -18.45 -12.76 21.06
C MET A 111 -17.11 -12.99 21.78
N GLU A 112 -16.07 -12.24 21.43
CA GLU A 112 -14.78 -12.27 22.12
C GLU A 112 -14.92 -11.86 23.58
N SER A 113 -15.63 -10.76 23.83
CA SER A 113 -15.94 -10.28 25.18
C SER A 113 -16.71 -11.32 26.00
N ILE A 114 -17.73 -11.96 25.43
CA ILE A 114 -18.51 -13.02 26.10
C ILE A 114 -17.65 -14.26 26.36
N THR A 115 -16.77 -14.64 25.42
CA THR A 115 -15.96 -15.85 25.53
C THR A 115 -14.84 -15.68 26.57
N VAL A 116 -14.16 -14.53 26.56
CA VAL A 116 -13.19 -14.15 27.61
C VAL A 116 -13.92 -14.03 28.96
N TRP A 117 -15.11 -13.43 28.94
CA TRP A 117 -16.17 -13.44 29.96
C TRP A 117 -16.25 -14.76 30.73
N LYS A 118 -16.68 -15.76 29.96
CA LYS A 118 -16.96 -17.13 30.40
C LYS A 118 -15.69 -17.89 30.78
N ILE A 119 -14.57 -17.70 30.08
CA ILE A 119 -13.30 -18.37 30.42
C ILE A 119 -12.77 -17.89 31.78
N LEU A 120 -12.90 -16.60 32.09
CA LEU A 120 -12.45 -16.03 33.37
C LEU A 120 -13.35 -16.43 34.54
N THR A 121 -14.65 -16.60 34.31
CA THR A 121 -15.65 -16.96 35.32
C THR A 121 -15.79 -18.48 35.55
N LEU A 122 -15.59 -19.32 34.52
CA LEU A 122 -15.68 -20.79 34.61
C LEU A 122 -14.43 -21.47 35.17
N ARG A 123 -13.78 -20.87 36.18
CA ARG A 123 -12.60 -21.47 36.83
C ARG A 123 -12.94 -22.70 37.71
N ARG A 124 -14.19 -23.21 37.67
CA ARG A 124 -14.65 -24.32 38.51
C ARG A 124 -15.88 -25.05 37.92
N GLU A 125 -15.88 -25.47 36.65
CA GLU A 125 -16.95 -26.37 36.14
C GLU A 125 -16.50 -27.21 34.91
N ASP A 126 -16.88 -28.48 34.92
CA ASP A 126 -16.81 -29.58 33.94
C ASP A 126 -15.98 -29.42 32.64
N GLY A 127 -15.03 -30.35 32.44
CA GLY A 127 -14.13 -30.41 31.27
C GLY A 127 -14.83 -30.50 29.89
N CYS A 128 -16.09 -30.91 29.84
CA CYS A 128 -16.89 -30.92 28.61
C CYS A 128 -17.22 -29.50 28.12
N THR A 129 -17.49 -28.57 29.02
CA THR A 129 -17.80 -27.17 28.73
C THR A 129 -16.57 -26.42 28.24
N ILE A 130 -15.41 -26.69 28.84
CA ILE A 130 -14.11 -26.15 28.43
C ILE A 130 -13.76 -26.57 26.99
N LEU A 131 -14.03 -27.82 26.60
CA LEU A 131 -13.74 -28.29 25.24
C LEU A 131 -14.65 -27.63 24.18
N LYS A 132 -15.92 -27.37 24.51
CA LYS A 132 -16.86 -26.62 23.65
C LYS A 132 -16.40 -25.17 23.45
N LEU A 133 -15.99 -24.50 24.51
CA LEU A 133 -15.46 -23.12 24.46
C LEU A 133 -14.17 -23.03 23.65
N ARG A 134 -13.24 -23.99 23.80
CA ARG A 134 -12.01 -24.05 22.97
C ARG A 134 -12.30 -24.20 21.48
N LYS A 135 -13.29 -25.03 21.11
CA LYS A 135 -13.71 -25.16 19.70
C LYS A 135 -14.33 -23.87 19.17
N GLN A 136 -15.19 -23.22 19.95
CA GLN A 136 -15.77 -21.92 19.57
C GLN A 136 -14.69 -20.84 19.41
N TYR A 137 -13.72 -20.76 20.31
CA TYR A 137 -12.61 -19.82 20.23
C TYR A 137 -11.69 -20.07 19.02
N ALA A 138 -11.48 -21.33 18.63
CA ALA A 138 -10.73 -21.67 17.42
C ALA A 138 -11.46 -21.25 16.13
N VAL A 139 -12.79 -21.44 16.06
CA VAL A 139 -13.61 -20.95 14.94
C VAL A 139 -13.58 -19.42 14.89
N PHE A 140 -13.69 -18.77 16.05
CA PHE A 140 -13.66 -17.32 16.18
C PHE A 140 -12.35 -16.71 15.65
N THR A 141 -11.21 -17.21 16.10
CA THR A 141 -9.88 -16.74 15.66
C THR A 141 -9.69 -16.94 14.16
N THR A 142 -10.17 -18.05 13.60
CA THR A 142 -10.16 -18.31 12.16
C THR A 142 -11.01 -17.29 11.39
N LEU A 143 -12.24 -17.01 11.84
CA LEU A 143 -13.12 -16.00 11.22
C LEU A 143 -12.49 -14.60 11.25
N ARG A 144 -11.88 -14.21 12.37
CA ARG A 144 -11.17 -12.93 12.49
C ARG A 144 -10.00 -12.81 11.52
N GLN A 145 -9.24 -13.89 11.31
CA GLN A 145 -8.16 -13.92 10.33
C GLN A 145 -8.68 -13.75 8.90
N ILE A 146 -9.80 -14.41 8.56
CA ILE A 146 -10.45 -14.30 7.24
C ILE A 146 -10.92 -12.86 7.01
N VAL A 147 -11.62 -12.25 7.97
CA VAL A 147 -12.07 -10.84 7.87
C VAL A 147 -10.89 -9.88 7.75
N GLY A 148 -9.82 -10.10 8.52
CA GLY A 148 -8.60 -9.31 8.39
C GLY A 148 -7.95 -9.46 7.00
N ALA A 149 -7.98 -10.66 6.42
CA ALA A 149 -7.44 -10.90 5.08
C ALA A 149 -8.28 -10.24 3.98
N THR A 150 -9.61 -10.26 4.09
CA THR A 150 -10.50 -9.60 3.11
C THR A 150 -10.34 -8.08 3.15
N ASN A 151 -10.19 -7.48 4.33
CA ASN A 151 -9.90 -6.05 4.45
C ASN A 151 -8.57 -5.67 3.82
N ARG A 152 -7.51 -6.46 4.04
CA ARG A 152 -6.21 -6.25 3.38
C ARG A 152 -6.34 -6.34 1.86
N SER A 153 -7.11 -7.30 1.35
CA SER A 153 -7.35 -7.45 -0.09
C SER A 153 -8.11 -6.24 -0.66
N LYS A 154 -9.14 -5.73 0.02
CA LYS A 154 -9.87 -4.53 -0.40
C LYS A 154 -8.95 -3.30 -0.46
N ALA A 155 -8.12 -3.12 0.57
CA ALA A 155 -7.13 -2.04 0.60
C ALA A 155 -6.14 -2.15 -0.57
N ALA A 156 -5.63 -3.35 -0.85
CA ALA A 156 -4.72 -3.59 -1.97
C ALA A 156 -5.38 -3.27 -3.34
N CYS A 157 -6.63 -3.70 -3.56
CA CYS A 157 -7.37 -3.38 -4.77
C CYS A 157 -7.57 -1.85 -4.94
N LYS A 158 -7.92 -1.15 -3.85
CA LYS A 158 -8.06 0.31 -3.86
C LYS A 158 -6.74 0.99 -4.24
N THR A 159 -5.63 0.62 -3.61
CA THR A 159 -4.31 1.18 -3.91
C THR A 159 -3.87 0.88 -5.35
N TYR A 160 -4.14 -0.32 -5.86
CA TYR A 160 -3.86 -0.66 -7.25
C TYR A 160 -4.65 0.24 -8.21
N TYR A 161 -5.97 0.37 -8.01
CA TYR A 161 -6.81 1.22 -8.85
C TYR A 161 -6.37 2.69 -8.81
N GLU A 162 -6.10 3.22 -7.62
CA GLU A 162 -5.56 4.58 -7.48
C GLU A 162 -4.24 4.77 -8.21
N THR A 163 -3.37 3.76 -8.21
CA THR A 163 -2.08 3.80 -8.91
C THR A 163 -2.28 3.84 -10.42
N VAL A 164 -3.18 3.00 -10.96
CA VAL A 164 -3.55 3.02 -12.38
C VAL A 164 -4.11 4.39 -12.76
N CYS A 165 -5.05 4.92 -11.98
CA CYS A 165 -5.63 6.24 -12.19
C CYS A 165 -4.58 7.37 -12.16
N ARG A 166 -3.66 7.37 -11.18
CA ARG A 166 -2.56 8.34 -11.12
C ARG A 166 -1.65 8.21 -12.34
N SER A 167 -1.29 6.99 -12.73
CA SER A 167 -0.43 6.74 -13.89
C SER A 167 -1.05 7.26 -15.19
N PHE A 168 -2.38 7.12 -15.33
CA PHE A 168 -3.11 7.66 -16.47
C PHE A 168 -3.10 9.19 -16.47
N ARG A 169 -3.41 9.83 -15.33
CA ARG A 169 -3.35 11.30 -15.21
C ARG A 169 -1.97 11.86 -15.55
N TYR A 170 -0.90 11.22 -15.08
CA TYR A 170 0.47 11.66 -15.31
C TYR A 170 1.00 11.38 -16.73
N LYS A 171 0.26 10.64 -17.57
CA LYS A 171 0.54 10.54 -19.01
C LYS A 171 -0.02 11.73 -19.79
N HIS A 172 -0.85 12.57 -19.18
CA HIS A 172 -1.31 13.80 -19.82
C HIS A 172 -0.16 14.82 -19.93
N PRO A 173 0.11 15.39 -21.12
CA PRO A 173 1.24 16.31 -21.33
C PRO A 173 1.24 17.49 -20.35
N ASP A 174 0.06 18.07 -20.09
CA ASP A 174 -0.10 19.21 -19.17
C ASP A 174 0.33 18.92 -17.73
N LEU A 175 0.33 17.65 -17.32
CA LEU A 175 0.70 17.21 -15.99
C LEU A 175 2.10 16.57 -15.93
N ALA A 176 2.84 16.55 -17.05
CA ALA A 176 4.15 15.90 -17.12
C ALA A 176 5.17 16.53 -16.17
N SER A 177 5.18 17.87 -16.08
CA SER A 177 6.06 18.61 -15.15
C SER A 177 5.76 18.27 -13.68
N GLN A 178 4.48 18.21 -13.31
CA GLN A 178 4.03 17.83 -11.98
C GLN A 178 4.34 16.36 -11.68
N ALA A 179 4.16 15.46 -12.66
CA ALA A 179 4.51 14.05 -12.54
C ALA A 179 6.01 13.87 -12.26
N GLU A 180 6.87 14.57 -13.00
CA GLU A 180 8.31 14.53 -12.77
C GLU A 180 8.70 15.17 -11.43
N ALA A 181 8.01 16.22 -10.99
CA ALA A 181 8.21 16.78 -9.65
C ALA A 181 7.87 15.77 -8.54
N VAL A 182 6.75 15.05 -8.68
CA VAL A 182 6.35 13.99 -7.73
C VAL A 182 7.35 12.84 -7.73
N LYS A 183 7.80 12.38 -8.92
CA LYS A 183 8.84 11.34 -9.04
C LYS A 183 10.16 11.81 -8.42
N ARG A 184 10.60 13.04 -8.68
CA ARG A 184 11.80 13.63 -8.08
C ARG A 184 11.69 13.67 -6.55
N SER A 185 10.58 14.16 -6.01
CA SER A 185 10.32 14.20 -4.56
C SER A 185 10.35 12.79 -3.93
N ALA A 186 9.68 11.81 -4.56
CA ALA A 186 9.68 10.43 -4.10
C ALA A 186 11.08 9.80 -4.12
N ARG A 187 11.86 10.05 -5.19
CA ARG A 187 13.26 9.61 -5.29
C ARG A 187 14.13 10.24 -4.21
N SER A 188 14.07 11.55 -4.01
CA SER A 188 14.80 12.25 -2.94
C SER A 188 14.47 11.66 -1.57
N ARG A 189 13.17 11.49 -1.23
CA ARG A 189 12.76 10.90 0.06
C ARG A 189 13.29 9.48 0.24
N ALA A 190 13.27 8.66 -0.82
CA ALA A 190 13.82 7.30 -0.77
C ALA A 190 15.35 7.29 -0.60
N ARG A 191 16.08 8.22 -1.25
CA ARG A 191 17.52 8.40 -1.06
C ARG A 191 17.84 8.83 0.36
N ARG A 192 17.16 9.84 0.90
CA ARG A 192 17.29 10.29 2.30
C ARG A 192 17.04 9.19 3.31
N LYS A 193 16.03 8.34 3.09
CA LYS A 193 15.76 7.17 3.94
C LYS A 193 16.94 6.19 3.94
N ARG A 194 17.44 5.81 2.76
CA ARG A 194 18.61 4.92 2.65
C ARG A 194 19.87 5.53 3.24
N LEU A 195 20.04 6.84 3.11
CA LEU A 195 21.17 7.57 3.69
C LEU A 195 21.12 7.55 5.22
N LEU A 196 19.94 7.74 5.81
CA LEU A 196 19.72 7.62 7.26
C LEU A 196 20.10 6.21 7.74
N GLU A 197 19.57 5.18 7.07
CA GLU A 197 19.84 3.76 7.41
C GLU A 197 21.33 3.41 7.27
N ALA A 198 21.98 3.85 6.19
CA ALA A 198 23.40 3.63 5.96
C ALA A 198 24.26 4.29 7.06
N ARG A 199 23.96 5.53 7.43
CA ARG A 199 24.68 6.24 8.49
C ARG A 199 24.46 5.63 9.85
N GLN A 200 23.24 5.17 10.15
CA GLN A 200 22.94 4.46 11.38
C GLN A 200 23.76 3.17 11.53
N SER A 201 24.14 2.52 10.42
CA SER A 201 24.92 1.27 10.46
C SER A 201 26.39 1.42 10.88
N VAL A 202 26.93 2.65 10.88
CA VAL A 202 28.34 2.94 11.24
C VAL A 202 28.48 3.86 12.46
N LEU A 203 27.39 3.97 13.22
CA LEU A 203 27.29 4.82 14.40
C LEU A 203 28.11 4.23 15.55
N ALA A 204 28.88 5.08 16.23
CA ALA A 204 29.57 4.71 17.47
C ALA A 204 28.61 4.85 18.68
N GLU A 205 28.92 4.18 19.78
CA GLU A 205 28.03 4.11 20.96
C GLU A 205 27.80 5.49 21.62
N ASP A 206 28.84 6.34 21.64
CA ASP A 206 28.80 7.71 22.15
C ASP A 206 28.01 8.68 21.26
N GLU A 207 27.81 8.34 19.99
CA GLU A 207 27.08 9.16 19.00
C GLU A 207 25.58 8.89 18.98
N VAL A 208 25.12 7.80 19.62
CA VAL A 208 23.71 7.37 19.67
C VAL A 208 22.80 8.46 20.24
N GLY A 209 23.30 9.19 21.24
CA GLY A 209 22.55 10.28 21.87
C GLY A 209 22.18 11.39 20.87
N LEU A 210 23.17 11.85 20.10
CA LEU A 210 22.98 12.89 19.07
C LEU A 210 22.14 12.37 17.89
N TRP A 211 22.29 11.09 17.53
CA TRP A 211 21.54 10.48 16.43
C TRP A 211 20.07 10.22 16.74
N LYS A 212 19.65 10.21 18.01
CA LYS A 212 18.27 9.91 18.42
C LYS A 212 17.23 10.84 17.78
N CYS A 213 17.60 12.08 17.52
CA CYS A 213 16.73 13.08 16.88
C CYS A 213 16.89 13.14 15.36
N ALA A 214 17.78 12.32 14.77
CA ALA A 214 17.99 12.29 13.34
C ALA A 214 16.79 11.66 12.62
N THR A 215 16.16 12.43 11.73
CA THR A 215 15.03 11.99 10.90
C THR A 215 15.40 12.02 9.42
N ILE A 216 14.56 11.41 8.59
CA ILE A 216 14.70 11.40 7.13
C ILE A 216 14.77 12.85 6.58
N ASP A 217 14.11 13.80 7.23
CA ASP A 217 14.06 15.18 6.77
C ASP A 217 15.33 15.98 7.10
N LEU A 218 16.11 15.53 8.09
CA LEU A 218 17.42 16.08 8.42
C LEU A 218 18.55 15.51 7.53
N MET A 219 18.27 14.49 6.72
CA MET A 219 19.24 13.97 5.76
C MET A 219 19.37 14.91 4.55
N SER A 220 20.57 14.93 3.96
CA SER A 220 20.85 15.71 2.75
C SER A 220 20.10 15.15 1.55
N ASP A 221 19.65 16.03 0.66
CA ASP A 221 19.20 15.59 -0.66
C ASP A 221 20.41 15.16 -1.49
N GLU A 222 20.20 14.14 -2.32
CA GLU A 222 21.21 13.56 -3.18
C GLU A 222 20.64 13.52 -4.60
N GLU A 223 21.11 14.39 -5.47
CA GLU A 223 20.67 14.47 -6.87
C GLU A 223 21.80 14.02 -7.81
N ASP A 224 21.43 13.40 -8.93
CA ASP A 224 22.40 12.96 -9.92
C ASP A 224 23.00 14.19 -10.62
N GLY A 225 24.33 14.31 -10.64
CA GLY A 225 24.98 15.46 -11.25
C GLY A 225 26.44 15.22 -11.59
N ILE A 226 27.04 16.22 -12.24
CA ILE A 226 28.44 16.20 -12.66
C ILE A 226 29.10 17.46 -12.12
N VAL A 227 30.17 17.30 -11.35
CA VAL A 227 30.98 18.41 -10.82
C VAL A 227 32.41 18.20 -11.27
N GLY A 228 32.97 19.18 -11.98
CA GLY A 228 34.37 19.11 -12.46
C GLY A 228 34.67 17.89 -13.34
N GLY A 229 33.69 17.45 -14.15
CA GLY A 229 33.81 16.26 -15.02
C GLY A 229 33.61 14.92 -14.31
N VAL A 230 33.36 14.91 -12.99
CA VAL A 230 33.10 13.69 -12.21
C VAL A 230 31.61 13.55 -11.98
N SER A 231 31.02 12.44 -12.47
CA SER A 231 29.64 12.08 -12.18
C SER A 231 29.49 11.55 -10.75
N GLY A 232 28.48 12.01 -10.03
CA GLY A 232 28.20 11.58 -8.67
C GLY A 232 26.89 12.15 -8.14
N TRP A 233 26.66 11.95 -6.84
CA TRP A 233 25.53 12.54 -6.15
C TRP A 233 25.91 13.88 -5.57
N ILE A 234 25.28 14.94 -6.06
CA ILE A 234 25.39 16.28 -5.49
C ILE A 234 24.65 16.27 -4.15
N VAL A 235 25.39 16.49 -3.07
CA VAL A 235 24.86 16.46 -1.71
C VAL A 235 24.42 17.87 -1.33
N GLN A 236 23.14 18.04 -1.02
CA GLN A 236 22.56 19.30 -0.59
C GLN A 236 22.00 19.17 0.83
N PRO A 237 22.74 19.62 1.86
CA PRO A 237 22.26 19.53 3.23
C PRO A 237 21.08 20.51 3.45
N PRO A 238 20.08 20.13 4.28
CA PRO A 238 19.00 21.05 4.63
C PRO A 238 19.53 22.18 5.52
N SER A 239 19.07 23.41 5.27
CA SER A 239 19.48 24.62 6.00
C SER A 239 19.11 24.60 7.48
N PHE A 240 18.04 23.88 7.84
CA PHE A 240 17.53 23.76 9.21
C PHE A 240 18.19 22.64 10.03
N ARG A 241 19.25 22.00 9.52
CA ARG A 241 20.01 21.01 10.28
C ARG A 241 21.03 21.68 11.19
N SER A 242 21.10 21.24 12.45
CA SER A 242 22.11 21.76 13.39
C SER A 242 23.53 21.49 12.90
N GLN A 243 24.46 22.34 13.35
CA GLN A 243 25.87 22.21 13.02
C GLN A 243 26.46 20.89 13.55
N GLU A 244 26.15 20.54 14.79
CA GLU A 244 26.57 19.28 15.43
C GLU A 244 26.15 18.04 14.59
N LEU A 245 24.90 18.02 14.12
CA LEU A 245 24.41 16.91 13.30
C LEU A 245 25.05 16.92 11.89
N THR A 246 25.38 18.09 11.36
CA THR A 246 26.11 18.22 10.09
C THR A 246 27.51 17.64 10.20
N GLU A 247 28.22 17.93 11.29
CA GLU A 247 29.54 17.38 11.58
C GLU A 247 29.49 15.86 11.77
N LEU A 248 28.53 15.36 12.58
CA LEU A 248 28.32 13.92 12.73
C LEU A 248 28.04 13.25 11.39
N CYS A 249 27.18 13.83 10.54
CA CYS A 249 26.90 13.29 9.21
C CYS A 249 28.17 13.22 8.33
N ALA A 250 29.09 14.17 8.44
CA ALA A 250 30.36 14.16 7.71
C ALA A 250 31.32 13.08 8.24
N THR A 251 31.39 12.89 9.55
CA THR A 251 32.15 11.82 10.20
C THR A 251 31.64 10.44 9.78
N LEU A 252 30.31 10.22 9.87
CA LEU A 252 29.69 8.95 9.45
C LEU A 252 29.88 8.70 7.95
N GLN A 253 29.83 9.75 7.12
CA GLN A 253 30.10 9.63 5.69
C GLN A 253 31.55 9.18 5.42
N SER A 254 32.51 9.76 6.14
CA SER A 254 33.93 9.38 6.04
C SER A 254 34.14 7.92 6.46
N ARG A 255 33.47 7.46 7.53
CA ARG A 255 33.50 6.05 7.95
C ARG A 255 32.91 5.11 6.89
N LEU A 256 31.80 5.48 6.26
CA LEU A 256 31.21 4.70 5.16
C LEU A 256 32.18 4.59 3.97
N GLU A 257 32.82 5.69 3.59
CA GLU A 257 33.77 5.71 2.46
C GLU A 257 35.07 4.95 2.74
N ALA A 258 35.46 4.82 4.01
CA ALA A 258 36.57 3.98 4.43
C ALA A 258 36.29 2.47 4.23
N ILE A 259 35.02 2.06 4.13
CA ILE A 259 34.64 0.66 3.88
C ILE A 259 34.77 0.36 2.37
N PRO A 260 35.70 -0.52 1.93
CA PRO A 260 35.95 -0.75 0.50
C PRO A 260 34.71 -1.25 -0.26
N LYS A 261 33.94 -2.14 0.37
CA LYS A 261 32.69 -2.67 -0.20
C LYS A 261 31.66 -1.56 -0.45
N TYR A 262 31.52 -0.63 0.50
CA TYR A 262 30.62 0.50 0.37
C TYR A 262 31.03 1.39 -0.81
N ARG A 263 32.31 1.78 -0.84
CA ARG A 263 32.88 2.60 -1.91
C ARG A 263 32.72 1.99 -3.31
N ALA A 264 32.87 0.67 -3.45
CA ALA A 264 32.73 -0.01 -4.74
C ALA A 264 31.28 -0.09 -5.25
N THR A 265 30.30 -0.01 -4.36
CA THR A 265 28.88 -0.27 -4.68
C THR A 265 28.03 1.00 -4.71
N HIS A 266 28.53 2.10 -4.16
CA HIS A 266 27.78 3.34 -4.02
C HIS A 266 28.32 4.43 -4.95
N HIS A 267 27.41 5.32 -5.35
CA HIS A 267 27.80 6.49 -6.12
C HIS A 267 28.66 7.41 -5.26
N ARG A 268 29.66 8.02 -5.87
CA ARG A 268 30.50 9.01 -5.20
C ARG A 268 29.65 10.22 -4.83
N ARG A 269 29.76 10.69 -3.59
CA ARG A 269 29.14 11.93 -3.13
C ARG A 269 30.03 13.13 -3.42
N LEU A 270 29.44 14.19 -3.96
CA LEU A 270 30.10 15.43 -4.36
C LEU A 270 29.57 16.55 -3.46
N GLN A 271 30.46 17.20 -2.69
CA GLN A 271 30.10 18.17 -1.64
C GLN A 271 29.87 19.61 -2.15
N ASN A 272 29.76 19.81 -3.47
CA ASN A 272 29.68 21.16 -4.07
C ASN A 272 28.23 21.67 -4.26
N GLY A 273 27.25 21.06 -3.59
CA GLY A 273 25.86 21.48 -3.68
C GLY A 273 25.56 22.71 -2.82
N LEU A 274 24.75 23.65 -3.33
CA LEU A 274 24.07 24.63 -2.49
C LEU A 274 23.21 23.91 -1.43
N ASN A 275 22.91 24.60 -0.33
CA ASN A 275 21.96 24.09 0.67
C ASN A 275 20.62 23.77 0.00
N SER A 276 19.93 22.76 0.52
CA SER A 276 18.61 22.39 0.01
C SER A 276 17.60 23.50 0.29
N ASP A 277 16.79 23.85 -0.71
CA ASP A 277 15.69 24.82 -0.61
C ASP A 277 14.49 24.30 0.22
N ARG A 278 14.59 23.07 0.78
CA ARG A 278 13.54 22.50 1.61
C ARG A 278 13.32 23.36 2.86
N MET A 279 12.06 23.66 3.12
CA MET A 279 11.64 24.21 4.40
C MET A 279 11.59 23.12 5.47
N PRO A 280 11.83 23.47 6.75
CA PRO A 280 11.63 22.55 7.85
C PRO A 280 10.18 22.05 7.84
N LEU A 281 9.99 20.78 8.19
CA LEU A 281 8.65 20.22 8.35
C LEU A 281 7.98 20.96 9.51
N VAL A 282 7.09 21.91 9.19
CA VAL A 282 6.17 22.46 10.18
C VAL A 282 5.32 21.28 10.62
N THR A 283 5.40 20.91 11.90
CA THR A 283 4.54 19.89 12.46
C THR A 283 3.10 20.35 12.29
N TYR A 284 2.46 19.89 11.23
CA TYR A 284 1.05 20.12 10.96
C TYR A 284 0.28 19.40 12.07
N SER A 285 -0.22 20.16 13.05
CA SER A 285 -1.22 19.66 13.99
C SER A 285 -2.50 19.41 13.21
N SER A 286 -3.02 18.17 13.26
CA SER A 286 -4.24 17.72 12.61
C SER A 286 -5.53 18.44 13.05
N GLU A 287 -5.43 19.48 13.87
CA GLU A 287 -6.57 20.29 14.35
C GLU A 287 -6.98 21.41 13.38
N ALA A 288 -6.15 21.73 12.38
CA ALA A 288 -6.41 22.86 11.46
C ALA A 288 -7.37 22.51 10.30
N GLU A 289 -7.44 21.26 9.86
CA GLU A 289 -8.22 20.86 8.67
C GLU A 289 -9.74 20.71 8.93
N ASN A 290 -10.20 20.79 10.19
CA ASN A 290 -11.64 20.74 10.51
C ASN A 290 -12.35 22.10 10.44
N ARG A 291 -11.68 23.18 10.01
CA ARG A 291 -12.34 24.51 9.86
C ARG A 291 -12.72 24.86 8.42
N ASP A 292 -12.22 24.15 7.42
CA ASP A 292 -12.43 24.50 6.01
C ASP A 292 -13.56 23.72 5.31
N PHE A 293 -14.33 22.91 6.04
CA PHE A 293 -15.49 22.16 5.50
C PHE A 293 -16.87 22.72 5.91
N MET A 294 -16.94 23.97 6.39
CA MET A 294 -18.20 24.63 6.75
C MET A 294 -18.30 26.08 6.22
N VAL A 295 -17.89 26.35 4.97
CA VAL A 295 -18.36 27.54 4.25
C VAL A 295 -18.53 27.24 2.75
N LEU A 296 -19.77 27.46 2.28
CA LEU A 296 -20.38 27.30 0.93
C LEU A 296 -20.93 25.91 0.59
#